data_AF-A0A8B7E9Y1-F1
#
_entry.id   AF-A0A8B7E9Y1-F1
#
_cell.length_a   1.000
_cell.length_b   1.000
_cell.length_c   1.000
_cell.angle_alpha   90.00
_cell.angle_beta   90.00
_cell.angle_gamma   90.00
#
_symmetry.space_group_name_H-M   'P 1'
#
loop_
_entity.id
_entity.type
_entity.pdbx_description
1 polymer ?
#
loop_
_entity_poly.entity_id
_entity_poly.type
_entity_poly.pdbx_seq_one_letter_code
_entity_poly.pdbx_strand_id
1 'polypeptide(L)'
;IRTMFITTLLRLIETGLAGEENECHPDYVTNWIQNEAIEQKYQPSYGTFRHALFCCVENRIVPVFTFIVSSIDRFHNLEILYNEPKYAKLWLKLFSKFTVISNNATHKLLDSYFHCKFPFSDRVVKEIDDALQNCITPDATHETHEYKHIYDTVTLLPMASVIMKSTTIELDSYLFDLLRLKYPDHLQSSEKGLHSYKILAIGLISFMKMVVVSKKKYFNARRIKLNGIINKTNSEILSIHIALNTKVFEERLKSISLMLILQPKLKELGQESKI
;
A
#
# COMPACT_ATOMS: atom_id res chain seq x y z
N ILE A 1 -12.90 3.80 -16.81
CA ILE A 1 -11.62 3.13 -16.50
C ILE A 1 -10.47 3.90 -17.14
N ARG A 2 -10.35 3.91 -18.49
CA ARG A 2 -9.29 4.62 -19.22
C ARG A 2 -9.17 6.11 -18.87
N THR A 3 -10.27 6.86 -18.85
CA THR A 3 -10.25 8.30 -18.52
C THR A 3 -9.66 8.56 -17.14
N MET A 4 -10.09 7.81 -16.13
CA MET A 4 -9.66 7.97 -14.75
C MET A 4 -8.17 7.65 -14.55
N PHE A 5 -7.65 6.66 -15.28
CA PHE A 5 -6.21 6.36 -15.31
C PHE A 5 -5.44 7.55 -15.88
N ILE A 6 -5.82 8.01 -17.08
CA ILE A 6 -5.15 9.10 -17.79
C ILE A 6 -5.19 10.39 -16.96
N THR A 7 -6.35 10.79 -16.44
CA THR A 7 -6.47 12.02 -15.64
C THR A 7 -5.67 11.95 -14.35
N THR A 8 -5.61 10.78 -13.70
CA THR A 8 -4.80 10.61 -12.50
C THR A 8 -3.31 10.71 -12.85
N LEU A 9 -2.89 10.04 -13.91
CA LEU A 9 -1.51 10.05 -14.37
C LEU A 9 -1.04 11.47 -14.76
N LEU A 10 -1.85 12.20 -15.53
CA LEU A 10 -1.56 13.60 -15.89
C LEU A 10 -1.42 14.48 -14.65
N ARG A 11 -2.35 14.35 -13.68
CA ARG A 11 -2.25 15.06 -12.39
C ARG A 11 -0.95 14.72 -11.64
N LEU A 12 -0.52 13.47 -11.67
CA LEU A 12 0.74 13.06 -11.03
C LEU A 12 1.96 13.64 -11.73
N ILE A 13 1.95 13.70 -13.07
CA ILE A 13 3.00 14.35 -13.86
C ILE A 13 3.05 15.84 -13.55
N GLU A 14 1.91 16.52 -13.55
CA GLU A 14 1.80 17.95 -13.19
C GLU A 14 2.35 18.22 -11.79
N THR A 15 1.97 17.39 -10.81
CA THR A 15 2.45 17.53 -9.43
C THR A 15 3.96 17.26 -9.33
N GLY A 16 4.47 16.26 -10.06
CA GLY A 16 5.89 15.93 -10.07
C GLY A 16 6.74 17.04 -10.69
N LEU A 17 6.30 17.57 -11.83
CA LEU A 17 6.96 18.72 -12.49
C LEU A 17 6.93 19.96 -11.60
N ALA A 18 5.78 20.29 -10.98
CA ALA A 18 5.70 21.39 -10.03
C ALA A 18 6.64 21.22 -8.82
N GLY A 19 6.93 19.98 -8.42
CA GLY A 19 7.94 19.66 -7.40
C GLY A 19 9.36 20.04 -7.85
N GLU A 20 9.76 19.63 -9.06
CA GLU A 20 11.06 19.98 -9.66
C GLU A 20 11.20 21.49 -9.90
N GLU A 21 10.11 22.16 -10.27
CA GLU A 21 10.10 23.61 -10.50
C GLU A 21 10.44 24.41 -9.23
N ASN A 22 10.05 23.93 -8.05
CA ASN A 22 10.42 24.57 -6.78
C ASN A 22 11.92 24.48 -6.46
N GLU A 23 12.63 23.52 -7.07
CA GLU A 23 14.08 23.35 -6.93
C GLU A 23 14.86 24.09 -8.03
N CYS A 24 14.18 24.53 -9.09
CA CYS A 24 14.75 25.28 -10.21
C CYS A 24 14.59 26.80 -10.02
N HIS A 25 15.44 27.59 -10.70
CA HIS A 25 15.24 29.03 -10.77
C HIS A 25 13.92 29.34 -11.52
N PRO A 26 13.00 30.16 -10.97
CA PRO A 26 11.68 30.40 -11.57
C PRO A 26 11.75 30.84 -13.03
N ASP A 27 12.67 31.75 -13.35
CA ASP A 27 12.85 32.28 -14.71
C ASP A 27 13.26 31.21 -15.74
N TYR A 28 13.89 30.12 -15.30
CA TYR A 28 14.28 29.03 -16.19
C TYR A 28 13.08 28.18 -16.62
N VAL A 29 12.07 28.06 -15.74
CA VAL A 29 10.86 27.28 -15.96
C VAL A 29 9.88 28.04 -16.84
N THR A 30 9.58 29.30 -16.52
CA THR A 30 8.60 30.10 -17.28
C THR A 30 9.08 30.47 -18.68
N ASN A 31 10.40 30.61 -18.87
CA ASN A 31 10.98 31.02 -20.16
C ASN A 31 11.71 29.88 -20.90
N TRP A 32 11.37 28.62 -20.63
CA TRP A 32 12.08 27.45 -21.19
C TRP A 32 12.19 27.46 -22.73
N ILE A 33 11.18 27.98 -23.44
CA ILE A 33 11.22 28.13 -24.91
C ILE A 33 12.28 29.15 -25.33
N GLN A 34 12.35 30.28 -24.62
CA GLN A 34 13.34 31.32 -24.90
C GLN A 34 14.74 30.82 -24.57
N ASN A 35 14.89 30.10 -23.45
CA ASN A 35 16.16 29.49 -23.06
C ASN A 35 16.63 28.49 -24.12
N GLU A 36 15.74 27.64 -24.65
CA GLU A 36 16.13 26.73 -25.75
C GLU A 36 16.48 27.50 -27.04
N ALA A 37 15.80 28.60 -27.35
CA ALA A 37 16.12 29.41 -28.53
C ALA A 37 17.49 30.11 -28.42
N ILE A 38 17.90 30.49 -27.20
CA ILE A 38 19.17 31.16 -26.92
C ILE A 38 20.31 30.14 -26.80
N GLU A 39 20.12 29.10 -25.98
CA GLU A 39 21.14 28.09 -25.68
C GLU A 39 21.35 27.11 -26.84
N GLN A 40 20.31 26.89 -27.66
CA GLN A 40 20.29 25.89 -28.74
C GLN A 40 20.83 24.55 -28.26
N LYS A 41 20.44 24.11 -27.06
CA LYS A 41 21.00 22.92 -26.43
C LYS A 41 20.68 21.65 -27.23
N TYR A 42 19.46 21.55 -27.75
CA TYR A 42 18.98 20.38 -28.47
C TYR A 42 18.94 20.58 -29.99
N GLN A 43 18.81 21.82 -30.48
CA GLN A 43 18.70 22.08 -31.91
C GLN A 43 19.84 21.50 -32.80
N PRO A 44 21.13 21.54 -32.41
CA PRO A 44 22.22 20.95 -33.20
C PRO A 44 22.07 19.43 -33.39
N SER A 45 21.52 18.74 -32.39
CA SER A 45 21.37 17.28 -32.39
C SER A 45 20.08 16.82 -33.07
N TYR A 46 19.03 17.65 -33.07
CA TYR A 46 17.67 17.28 -33.48
C TYR A 46 17.17 18.09 -34.70
N GLY A 47 18.00 18.98 -35.25
CA GLY A 47 17.79 19.68 -36.53
C GLY A 47 16.82 20.85 -36.46
N THR A 48 15.52 20.58 -36.24
CA THR A 48 14.49 21.63 -36.24
C THR A 48 14.21 22.14 -34.84
N PHE A 49 13.91 23.44 -34.71
CA PHE A 49 13.55 24.03 -33.41
C PHE A 49 12.31 23.35 -32.80
N ARG A 50 11.32 22.96 -33.60
CA ARG A 50 10.16 22.20 -33.11
C ARG A 50 10.56 20.86 -32.49
N HIS A 51 11.50 20.13 -33.09
CA HIS A 51 11.97 18.86 -32.55
C HIS A 51 12.81 19.08 -31.28
N ALA A 52 13.64 20.12 -31.24
CA ALA A 52 14.39 20.52 -30.05
C ALA A 52 13.47 20.84 -28.86
N LEU A 53 12.39 21.60 -29.08
CA LEU A 53 11.38 21.88 -28.05
C LEU A 53 10.69 20.59 -27.55
N PHE A 54 10.37 19.67 -28.46
CA PHE A 54 9.79 18.38 -28.08
C PHE A 54 10.75 17.58 -27.19
N CYS A 55 12.03 17.50 -27.57
CA CYS A 55 13.07 16.83 -26.78
C CYS A 55 13.31 17.53 -25.43
N CYS A 56 13.20 18.85 -25.35
CA CYS A 56 13.30 19.59 -24.10
C CYS A 56 12.17 19.17 -23.12
N VAL A 57 10.93 19.10 -23.62
CA VAL A 57 9.77 18.64 -22.86
C VAL A 57 9.93 17.16 -22.46
N GLU A 58 10.32 16.30 -23.41
CA GLU A 58 10.52 14.87 -23.17
C GLU A 58 11.55 14.62 -22.07
N ASN A 59 12.71 15.31 -22.11
CA ASN A 59 13.76 15.16 -21.11
C ASN A 59 13.31 15.58 -19.70
N ARG A 60 12.32 16.45 -19.58
CA ARG A 60 11.71 16.82 -18.29
C ARG A 60 10.63 15.84 -17.85
N ILE A 61 9.77 15.40 -18.77
CA ILE A 61 8.66 14.50 -18.45
C ILE A 61 9.16 13.09 -18.15
N VAL A 62 10.16 12.58 -18.87
CA VAL A 62 10.60 11.17 -18.78
C VAL A 62 11.07 10.79 -17.37
N PRO A 63 11.91 11.56 -16.66
CA PRO A 63 12.29 11.25 -15.28
C PRO A 63 11.09 11.17 -14.32
N VAL A 64 10.21 12.17 -14.36
CA VAL A 64 8.98 12.23 -13.56
C VAL A 64 8.08 11.03 -13.87
N PHE A 65 7.86 10.74 -15.15
CA PHE A 65 7.04 9.62 -15.59
C PHE A 65 7.65 8.27 -15.18
N THR A 66 8.96 8.11 -15.31
CA THR A 66 9.69 6.90 -14.87
C THR A 66 9.54 6.68 -13.37
N PHE A 67 9.64 7.76 -12.58
CA PHE A 67 9.41 7.70 -11.13
C PHE A 67 7.97 7.32 -10.78
N ILE A 68 6.99 7.88 -11.50
CA ILE A 68 5.58 7.53 -11.32
C ILE A 68 5.35 6.06 -11.65
N VAL A 69 5.86 5.57 -12.79
CA VAL A 69 5.72 4.17 -13.21
C VAL A 69 6.38 3.23 -12.20
N SER A 70 7.61 3.50 -11.76
CA SER A 70 8.28 2.65 -10.76
C SER A 70 7.54 2.65 -9.42
N SER A 71 6.94 3.78 -9.04
CA SER A 71 6.12 3.90 -7.84
C SER A 71 4.78 3.17 -7.93
N ILE A 72 4.15 3.17 -9.11
CA ILE A 72 2.87 2.50 -9.35
C ILE A 72 3.07 1.00 -9.51
N ASP A 73 4.08 0.58 -10.27
CA ASP A 73 4.34 -0.82 -10.58
C ASP A 73 5.18 -1.54 -9.53
N ARG A 74 5.48 -0.84 -8.45
CA ARG A 74 6.10 -1.43 -7.28
C ARG A 74 5.37 -2.71 -6.87
N PHE A 75 6.12 -3.80 -6.69
CA PHE A 75 5.55 -5.13 -6.39
C PHE A 75 4.57 -5.66 -7.45
N HIS A 76 4.81 -5.32 -8.72
CA HIS A 76 4.05 -5.77 -9.88
C HIS A 76 2.57 -5.37 -9.82
N ASN A 77 2.30 -4.19 -9.28
CA ASN A 77 0.93 -3.69 -9.13
C ASN A 77 0.21 -3.47 -10.47
N LEU A 78 0.93 -3.19 -11.57
CA LEU A 78 0.29 -3.09 -12.89
C LEU A 78 -0.16 -4.47 -13.41
N GLU A 79 0.50 -5.56 -13.04
CA GLU A 79 0.08 -6.91 -13.43
C GLU A 79 -1.30 -7.25 -12.87
N ILE A 80 -1.66 -6.74 -11.68
CA ILE A 80 -3.00 -6.93 -11.09
C ILE A 80 -4.07 -6.32 -12.01
N LEU A 81 -3.79 -5.17 -12.62
CA LEU A 81 -4.75 -4.51 -13.51
C LEU A 81 -5.01 -5.33 -14.78
N TYR A 82 -4.02 -6.09 -15.24
CA TYR A 82 -4.11 -6.94 -16.44
C TYR A 82 -4.66 -8.34 -16.14
N ASN A 83 -4.15 -8.99 -15.09
CA ASN A 83 -4.42 -10.39 -14.75
C ASN A 83 -5.67 -10.58 -13.89
N GLU A 84 -6.10 -9.58 -13.12
CA GLU A 84 -7.18 -9.69 -12.13
C GLU A 84 -8.29 -8.65 -12.38
N PRO A 85 -9.17 -8.86 -13.38
CA PRO A 85 -10.21 -7.90 -13.76
C PRO A 85 -11.12 -7.47 -12.60
N LYS A 86 -11.34 -8.36 -11.62
CA LYS A 86 -12.11 -8.10 -10.41
C LYS A 86 -11.56 -6.93 -9.58
N TYR A 87 -10.24 -6.70 -9.64
CA TYR A 87 -9.57 -5.63 -8.91
C TYR A 87 -9.48 -4.31 -9.68
N ALA A 88 -9.73 -4.28 -10.99
CA ALA A 88 -9.49 -3.09 -11.82
C ALA A 88 -10.19 -1.82 -11.28
N LYS A 89 -11.43 -1.95 -10.79
CA LYS A 89 -12.16 -0.82 -10.20
C LYS A 89 -11.54 -0.35 -8.87
N LEU A 90 -11.12 -1.28 -8.02
CA LEU A 90 -10.50 -0.95 -6.74
C LEU A 90 -9.11 -0.34 -6.96
N TRP A 91 -8.31 -0.95 -7.84
CA TRP A 91 -7.01 -0.47 -8.28
C TRP A 91 -7.10 0.98 -8.73
N LEU A 92 -8.02 1.30 -9.65
CA LEU A 92 -8.19 2.67 -10.12
C LEU A 92 -8.60 3.63 -8.99
N LYS A 93 -9.52 3.24 -8.11
CA LYS A 93 -9.94 4.10 -6.99
C LYS A 93 -8.77 4.41 -6.06
N LEU A 94 -7.96 3.41 -5.74
CA LEU A 94 -6.75 3.58 -4.93
C LEU A 94 -5.73 4.45 -5.67
N PHE A 95 -5.51 4.21 -6.96
CA PHE A 95 -4.64 5.03 -7.80
C PHE A 95 -5.08 6.50 -7.85
N SER A 96 -6.38 6.79 -7.90
CA SER A 96 -6.88 8.18 -7.86
C SER A 96 -6.56 8.92 -6.56
N LYS A 97 -6.25 8.18 -5.48
CA LYS A 97 -5.83 8.69 -4.17
C LYS A 97 -4.32 8.71 -4.00
N PHE A 98 -3.58 8.26 -5.01
CA PHE A 98 -2.13 8.22 -5.00
C PHE A 98 -1.57 9.63 -4.96
N THR A 99 -0.58 9.81 -4.09
CA THR A 99 0.27 10.99 -4.04
C THR A 99 1.70 10.57 -4.37
N VAL A 100 2.36 11.36 -5.21
CA VAL A 100 3.79 11.18 -5.54
C VAL A 100 4.57 11.81 -4.40
N ILE A 101 4.55 11.15 -3.25
CA ILE A 101 5.43 11.51 -2.14
C ILE A 101 6.65 10.61 -2.25
N SER A 102 7.82 11.26 -2.35
CA SER A 102 9.15 10.65 -2.26
C SER A 102 9.20 9.74 -1.03
N ASN A 103 8.98 8.44 -1.25
CA ASN A 103 9.20 7.43 -0.24
C ASN A 103 10.49 6.73 -0.64
N ASN A 104 11.62 7.38 -0.35
CA ASN A 104 12.96 6.79 -0.24
C ASN A 104 13.05 5.81 0.94
N ALA A 105 11.96 5.12 1.28
CA ALA A 105 12.05 4.04 2.23
C ALA A 105 12.83 2.92 1.53
N THR A 106 14.07 2.70 1.96
CA THR A 106 14.83 1.48 1.70
C THR A 106 14.08 0.33 2.34
N HIS A 107 13.09 -0.20 1.64
CA HIS A 107 12.53 -1.47 2.04
C HIS A 107 13.65 -2.50 1.87
N LYS A 108 13.90 -3.30 2.93
CA LYS A 108 14.66 -4.55 2.81
C LYS A 108 14.24 -5.19 1.49
N LEU A 109 15.21 -5.47 0.62
CA LEU A 109 14.99 -6.05 -0.71
C LEU A 109 13.97 -7.18 -0.56
N LEU A 110 12.69 -6.89 -0.85
CA LEU A 110 11.73 -7.96 -0.97
C LEU A 110 12.19 -8.77 -2.17
N ASP A 111 12.04 -10.08 -2.05
CA ASP A 111 12.34 -11.01 -3.12
C ASP A 111 11.81 -10.48 -4.46
N SER A 112 12.61 -10.55 -5.52
CA SER A 112 12.22 -10.20 -6.90
C SER A 112 10.95 -10.94 -7.35
N TYR A 113 10.56 -12.02 -6.66
CA TYR A 113 9.33 -12.79 -6.89
C TYR A 113 8.13 -12.35 -6.01
N PHE A 114 8.19 -11.19 -5.34
CA PHE A 114 7.03 -10.64 -4.64
C PHE A 114 6.11 -9.87 -5.58
N HIS A 115 5.07 -10.55 -6.05
CA HIS A 115 3.93 -9.97 -6.74
C HIS A 115 2.79 -9.77 -5.73
N CYS A 116 2.30 -8.53 -5.63
CA CYS A 116 1.09 -8.24 -4.85
C CYS A 116 -0.12 -8.95 -5.47
N LYS A 117 -0.99 -9.50 -4.62
CA LYS A 117 -2.31 -10.02 -5.02
C LYS A 117 -3.42 -9.01 -4.84
N PHE A 118 -3.18 -7.98 -4.04
CA PHE A 118 -4.12 -6.92 -3.75
C PHE A 118 -3.55 -5.55 -4.18
N PRO A 119 -4.36 -4.68 -4.81
CA PRO A 119 -3.86 -3.41 -5.32
C PRO A 119 -3.26 -2.51 -4.24
N PHE A 120 -2.01 -2.09 -4.47
CA PHE A 120 -1.26 -1.15 -3.66
C PHE A 120 -1.17 -1.52 -2.17
N SER A 121 -1.08 -2.83 -1.87
CA SER A 121 -1.00 -3.34 -0.51
C SER A 121 0.06 -2.64 0.34
N ASP A 122 1.26 -2.40 -0.21
CA ASP A 122 2.34 -1.73 0.53
C ASP A 122 1.95 -0.33 1.00
N ARG A 123 1.26 0.43 0.15
CA ARG A 123 0.83 1.80 0.46
C ARG A 123 -0.35 1.83 1.40
N VAL A 124 -1.34 0.97 1.19
CA VAL A 124 -2.50 0.86 2.09
C VAL A 124 -2.03 0.43 3.48
N VAL A 125 -1.15 -0.57 3.56
CA VAL A 125 -0.58 -1.04 4.82
C VAL A 125 0.19 0.07 5.51
N LYS A 126 1.07 0.76 4.79
CA LYS A 126 1.84 1.89 5.34
C LYS A 126 0.92 2.98 5.87
N GLU A 127 -0.05 3.43 5.08
CA GLU A 127 -0.97 4.50 5.47
C GLU A 127 -1.78 4.16 6.73
N ILE A 128 -2.29 2.92 6.83
CA ILE A 128 -3.03 2.46 8.00
C ILE A 128 -2.10 2.32 9.21
N ASP A 129 -0.93 1.70 9.06
CA ASP A 129 0.01 1.49 10.17
C ASP A 129 0.55 2.82 10.71
N ASP A 130 0.93 3.76 9.84
CA ASP A 130 1.39 5.09 10.22
C ASP A 130 0.31 5.85 11.03
N ALA A 131 -0.96 5.69 10.65
CA ALA A 131 -2.06 6.27 11.42
C ALA A 131 -2.30 5.56 12.76
N LEU A 132 -2.15 4.24 12.81
CA LEU A 132 -2.33 3.47 14.04
C LEU A 132 -1.24 3.71 15.07
N GLN A 133 0.00 3.99 14.66
CA GLN A 133 1.08 4.37 15.58
C GLN A 133 0.71 5.57 16.45
N ASN A 134 -0.11 6.50 15.92
CA ASN A 134 -0.58 7.67 16.67
C ASN A 134 -1.85 7.39 17.49
N CYS A 135 -2.56 6.29 17.21
CA CYS A 135 -3.84 5.98 17.85
C CYS A 135 -3.74 4.91 18.94
N ILE A 136 -2.76 4.01 18.86
CA ILE A 136 -2.58 2.88 19.76
C ILE A 136 -1.43 3.20 20.70
N THR A 137 -1.69 3.21 22.02
CA THR A 137 -0.62 3.36 22.99
C THR A 137 0.20 2.07 23.09
N PRO A 138 1.53 2.15 23.33
CA PRO A 138 2.41 0.97 23.31
C PRO A 138 2.02 -0.14 24.30
N ASP A 139 1.39 0.24 25.42
CA ASP A 139 0.97 -0.68 26.48
C ASP A 139 -0.53 -1.00 26.45
N ALA A 140 -1.28 -0.46 25.48
CA ALA A 140 -2.69 -0.78 25.34
C ALA A 140 -2.87 -2.25 24.98
N THR A 141 -3.81 -2.89 25.68
CA THR A 141 -4.34 -4.18 25.24
C THR A 141 -5.41 -3.94 24.18
N HIS A 142 -5.72 -4.98 23.41
CA HIS A 142 -6.84 -4.93 22.49
C HIS A 142 -8.19 -4.58 23.17
N GLU A 143 -8.33 -4.71 24.49
CA GLU A 143 -9.56 -4.33 25.19
C GLU A 143 -9.63 -2.84 25.55
N THR A 144 -8.48 -2.16 25.63
CA THR A 144 -8.39 -0.76 26.08
C THR A 144 -8.37 0.26 24.94
N HIS A 145 -8.35 -0.20 23.67
CA HIS A 145 -8.28 0.68 22.52
C HIS A 145 -9.48 1.61 22.40
N GLU A 146 -9.24 2.88 22.08
CA GLU A 146 -10.30 3.81 21.71
C GLU A 146 -10.74 3.58 20.25
N TYR A 147 -11.52 2.51 20.05
CA TYR A 147 -11.93 2.07 18.73
C TYR A 147 -12.65 3.14 17.90
N LYS A 148 -13.40 4.04 18.53
CA LYS A 148 -14.04 5.14 17.79
C LYS A 148 -12.99 6.04 17.15
N HIS A 149 -12.03 6.53 17.95
CA HIS A 149 -10.95 7.38 17.47
C HIS A 149 -10.14 6.71 16.36
N ILE A 150 -9.78 5.43 16.52
CA ILE A 150 -9.07 4.67 15.48
C ILE A 150 -9.84 4.68 14.15
N TYR A 151 -11.14 4.36 14.17
CA TYR A 151 -11.94 4.30 12.95
C TYR A 151 -12.15 5.69 12.33
N ASP A 152 -12.41 6.71 13.15
CA ASP A 152 -12.57 8.08 12.69
C ASP A 152 -11.28 8.55 12.00
N THR A 153 -10.10 8.30 12.58
CA THR A 153 -8.80 8.64 11.98
C THR A 153 -8.57 7.90 10.67
N VAL A 154 -8.73 6.56 10.64
CA VAL A 154 -8.45 5.75 9.45
C VAL A 154 -9.40 6.07 8.29
N THR A 155 -10.67 6.38 8.58
CA THR A 155 -11.66 6.70 7.53
C THR A 155 -11.43 8.05 6.86
N LEU A 156 -10.60 8.92 7.44
CA LEU A 156 -10.19 10.19 6.83
C LEU A 156 -9.00 10.04 5.87
N LEU A 157 -8.29 8.92 5.90
CA LEU A 157 -7.09 8.71 5.10
C LEU A 157 -7.43 8.42 3.62
N PRO A 158 -6.67 8.98 2.66
CA PRO A 158 -6.93 8.84 1.23
C PRO A 158 -7.18 7.40 0.75
N MET A 159 -6.27 6.45 0.96
CA MET A 159 -6.42 5.09 0.42
C MET A 159 -7.24 4.21 1.37
N ALA A 160 -7.01 4.31 2.69
CA ALA A 160 -7.73 3.53 3.67
C ALA A 160 -9.25 3.82 3.63
N SER A 161 -9.68 5.06 3.37
CA SER A 161 -11.10 5.38 3.21
C SER A 161 -11.75 4.66 2.02
N VAL A 162 -11.00 4.37 0.95
CA VAL A 162 -11.47 3.59 -0.20
C VAL A 162 -11.70 2.14 0.22
N ILE A 163 -10.76 1.57 0.97
CA ILE A 163 -10.85 0.22 1.54
C ILE A 163 -12.06 0.13 2.47
N MET A 164 -12.19 1.09 3.39
CA MET A 164 -13.26 1.12 4.38
C MET A 164 -14.67 1.26 3.78
N LYS A 165 -14.78 1.73 2.53
CA LYS A 165 -16.06 1.90 1.81
C LYS A 165 -16.33 0.80 0.76
N SER A 166 -15.39 -0.13 0.55
CA SER A 166 -15.54 -1.15 -0.49
C SER A 166 -16.47 -2.28 -0.06
N THR A 167 -17.30 -2.84 -0.94
CA THR A 167 -18.21 -3.93 -0.56
C THR A 167 -17.68 -5.33 -0.89
N THR A 168 -16.61 -5.41 -1.68
CA THR A 168 -16.14 -6.64 -2.34
C THR A 168 -14.63 -6.84 -2.18
N ILE A 169 -14.09 -6.66 -0.96
CA ILE A 169 -12.67 -6.92 -0.73
C ILE A 169 -12.47 -8.41 -0.45
N GLU A 170 -11.59 -9.05 -1.19
CA GLU A 170 -11.09 -10.37 -0.82
C GLU A 170 -10.02 -10.20 0.27
N LEU A 171 -10.41 -10.53 1.50
CA LEU A 171 -9.54 -10.45 2.67
C LEU A 171 -8.28 -11.31 2.52
N ASP A 172 -8.39 -12.45 1.83
CA ASP A 172 -7.30 -13.41 1.69
C ASP A 172 -6.12 -12.85 0.88
N SER A 173 -6.39 -12.16 -0.24
CA SER A 173 -5.34 -11.51 -1.04
C SER A 173 -4.65 -10.40 -0.24
N TYR A 174 -5.42 -9.61 0.50
CA TYR A 174 -4.87 -8.56 1.35
C TYR A 174 -4.02 -9.11 2.50
N LEU A 175 -4.53 -10.14 3.19
CA LEU A 175 -3.85 -10.81 4.31
C LEU A 175 -2.54 -11.45 3.85
N PHE A 176 -2.55 -12.08 2.69
CA PHE A 176 -1.37 -12.67 2.08
C PHE A 176 -0.28 -11.62 1.81
N ASP A 177 -0.64 -10.51 1.15
CA ASP A 177 0.30 -9.42 0.88
C ASP A 177 0.82 -8.79 2.17
N LEU A 178 -0.05 -8.51 3.14
CA LEU A 178 0.30 -7.91 4.43
C LEU A 178 1.33 -8.77 5.19
N LEU A 179 1.13 -10.09 5.26
CA LEU A 179 2.06 -10.98 5.93
C LEU A 179 3.41 -11.06 5.21
N ARG A 180 3.42 -11.05 3.88
CA ARG A 180 4.66 -11.01 3.08
C ARG A 180 5.42 -9.70 3.26
N LEU A 181 4.71 -8.58 3.37
CA LEU A 181 5.28 -7.26 3.65
C LEU A 181 5.87 -7.18 5.06
N LYS A 182 5.19 -7.75 6.07
CA LYS A 182 5.65 -7.72 7.48
C LYS A 182 6.72 -8.76 7.79
N TYR A 183 6.66 -9.94 7.15
CA TYR A 183 7.56 -11.07 7.41
C TYR A 183 8.22 -11.53 6.10
N PRO A 184 9.12 -10.71 5.51
CA PRO A 184 9.75 -11.00 4.24
C PRO A 184 10.75 -12.17 4.33
N ASP A 185 11.25 -12.52 5.51
CA ASP A 185 12.26 -13.59 5.64
C ASP A 185 11.69 -14.99 5.31
N HIS A 186 10.36 -15.14 5.20
CA HIS A 186 9.69 -16.35 4.72
C HIS A 186 9.55 -16.41 3.19
N LEU A 187 10.06 -15.41 2.46
CA LEU A 187 9.89 -15.24 1.01
C LEU A 187 10.68 -16.22 0.15
N GLN A 188 11.47 -17.15 0.70
CA GLN A 188 12.15 -18.13 -0.15
C GLN A 188 11.10 -18.95 -0.92
N SER A 189 11.06 -18.74 -2.23
CA SER A 189 10.16 -19.23 -3.30
C SER A 189 9.84 -20.73 -3.35
N SER A 190 10.24 -21.47 -2.33
CA SER A 190 9.83 -22.84 -2.06
C SER A 190 8.38 -22.95 -1.60
N GLU A 191 7.73 -24.10 -1.88
CA GLU A 191 6.43 -24.47 -1.29
C GLU A 191 6.42 -24.36 0.25
N LYS A 192 7.59 -24.48 0.89
CA LYS A 192 7.78 -24.32 2.34
C LYS A 192 7.52 -22.88 2.81
N GLY A 193 7.74 -21.87 1.98
CA GLY A 193 7.41 -20.46 2.28
C GLY A 193 5.90 -20.24 2.34
N LEU A 194 5.15 -20.84 1.41
CA LEU A 194 3.69 -20.74 1.36
C LEU A 194 3.03 -21.34 2.62
N HIS A 195 3.58 -22.43 3.16
CA HIS A 195 3.05 -23.04 4.38
C HIS A 195 3.26 -22.15 5.62
N SER A 196 4.43 -21.52 5.76
CA SER A 196 4.68 -20.55 6.84
C SER A 196 3.62 -19.44 6.83
N TYR A 197 3.30 -18.90 5.66
CA TYR A 197 2.28 -17.84 5.54
C TYR A 197 0.88 -18.32 5.93
N LYS A 198 0.51 -19.57 5.63
CA LYS A 198 -0.77 -20.12 6.08
C LYS A 198 -0.86 -20.18 7.61
N ILE A 199 0.20 -20.65 8.28
CA ILE A 199 0.25 -20.69 9.75
C ILE A 199 0.16 -19.28 10.34
N LEU A 200 0.94 -18.33 9.81
CA LEU A 200 0.90 -16.94 10.24
C LEU A 200 -0.48 -16.29 10.00
N ALA A 201 -1.12 -16.61 8.87
CA ALA A 201 -2.48 -16.16 8.55
C ALA A 201 -3.50 -16.69 9.55
N ILE A 202 -3.45 -17.99 9.89
CA ILE A 202 -4.32 -18.58 10.91
C ILE A 202 -4.13 -17.87 12.26
N GLY A 203 -2.87 -17.66 12.68
CA GLY A 203 -2.56 -16.93 13.91
C GLY A 203 -3.12 -15.50 13.90
N LEU A 204 -2.90 -14.76 12.82
CA LEU A 204 -3.38 -13.39 12.67
C LEU A 204 -4.91 -13.31 12.62
N ILE A 205 -5.59 -14.23 11.93
CA ILE A 205 -7.06 -14.32 11.93
C ILE A 205 -7.58 -14.58 13.35
N SER A 206 -6.90 -15.41 14.14
CA SER A 206 -7.28 -15.66 15.53
C SER A 206 -7.20 -14.38 16.37
N PHE A 207 -6.11 -13.61 16.25
CA PHE A 207 -5.97 -12.32 16.94
C PHE A 207 -6.97 -11.28 16.45
N MET A 208 -7.24 -11.23 15.14
CA MET A 208 -8.27 -10.38 14.56
C MET A 208 -9.64 -10.68 15.18
N LYS A 209 -10.01 -11.96 15.36
CA LYS A 209 -11.28 -12.33 16.00
C LYS A 209 -11.38 -11.78 17.43
N MET A 210 -10.30 -11.80 18.20
CA MET A 210 -10.25 -11.18 19.54
C MET A 210 -10.50 -9.67 19.46
N VAL A 211 -9.83 -8.96 18.55
CA VAL A 211 -10.07 -7.53 18.31
C VAL A 211 -11.52 -7.25 17.92
N VAL A 212 -12.12 -8.08 17.05
CA VAL A 212 -13.51 -7.93 16.63
C VAL A 212 -14.46 -8.06 17.83
N VAL A 213 -14.22 -8.99 18.74
CA VAL A 213 -15.01 -9.18 19.97
C VAL A 213 -14.88 -7.96 20.88
N SER A 214 -13.65 -7.52 21.18
CA SER A 214 -13.41 -6.36 22.06
C SER A 214 -13.98 -5.07 21.50
N LYS A 215 -13.84 -4.85 20.20
CA LYS A 215 -14.48 -3.75 19.47
C LYS A 215 -16.00 -3.77 19.61
N LYS A 216 -16.65 -4.94 19.44
CA LYS A 216 -18.11 -5.06 19.62
C LYS A 216 -18.53 -4.72 21.05
N LYS A 217 -17.79 -5.21 22.06
CA LYS A 217 -18.03 -4.86 23.47
C LYS A 217 -17.95 -3.35 23.68
N TYR A 218 -16.90 -2.69 23.16
CA TYR A 218 -16.71 -1.24 23.28
C TYR A 218 -17.88 -0.45 22.70
N PHE A 219 -18.29 -0.73 21.45
CA PHE A 219 -19.38 0.01 20.81
C PHE A 219 -20.73 -0.23 21.48
N ASN A 220 -21.00 -1.47 21.93
CA ASN A 220 -22.20 -1.79 22.68
C ASN A 220 -22.25 -1.05 24.02
N ALA A 221 -21.15 -1.03 24.76
CA ALA A 221 -21.05 -0.31 26.04
C ALA A 221 -21.29 1.19 25.89
N ARG A 222 -20.79 1.80 24.80
CA ARG A 222 -20.96 3.22 24.51
C ARG A 222 -22.25 3.58 23.75
N ARG A 223 -23.12 2.59 23.45
CA ARG A 223 -24.34 2.75 22.64
C ARG A 223 -24.10 3.46 21.29
N ILE A 224 -22.89 3.32 20.74
CA ILE A 224 -22.53 3.92 19.47
C ILE A 224 -23.07 2.99 18.38
N LYS A 225 -24.01 3.47 17.58
CA LYS A 225 -24.39 2.78 16.35
C LYS A 225 -23.23 2.91 15.38
N LEU A 226 -22.60 1.79 15.04
CA LEU A 226 -21.77 1.73 13.84
C LEU A 226 -22.71 2.07 12.69
N ASN A 227 -22.61 3.27 12.12
CA ASN A 227 -23.39 3.62 10.94
C ASN A 227 -23.22 2.49 9.90
N GLY A 228 -24.27 2.15 9.15
CA GLY A 228 -24.28 1.07 8.15
C GLY A 228 -23.29 1.22 6.98
N ILE A 229 -22.30 2.09 7.13
CA ILE A 229 -21.21 2.42 6.22
C ILE A 229 -20.06 1.40 6.36
N ILE A 230 -19.87 0.79 7.53
CA ILE A 230 -18.79 -0.19 7.73
C ILE A 230 -19.32 -1.59 7.40
N ASN A 231 -19.05 -2.02 6.17
CA ASN A 231 -19.29 -3.40 5.75
C ASN A 231 -18.49 -4.37 6.64
N LYS A 232 -19.04 -5.57 6.87
CA LYS A 232 -18.48 -6.62 7.75
C LYS A 232 -17.01 -6.93 7.39
N THR A 233 -16.69 -7.04 6.10
CA THR A 233 -15.35 -7.36 5.58
C THR A 233 -14.34 -6.22 5.72
N ASN A 234 -14.77 -4.96 5.62
CA ASN A 234 -13.88 -3.81 5.77
C ASN A 234 -13.47 -3.60 7.22
N SER A 235 -14.40 -3.91 8.13
CA SER A 235 -14.11 -3.95 9.54
C SER A 235 -13.06 -5.01 9.89
N GLU A 236 -12.95 -6.07 9.08
CA GLU A 236 -11.98 -7.14 9.31
C GLU A 236 -10.56 -6.70 8.94
N ILE A 237 -10.37 -5.93 7.84
CA ILE A 237 -9.06 -5.37 7.47
C ILE A 237 -8.52 -4.47 8.58
N LEU A 238 -9.29 -3.49 9.04
CA LEU A 238 -8.81 -2.61 10.12
C LEU A 238 -8.60 -3.40 11.43
N SER A 239 -9.41 -4.42 11.71
CA SER A 239 -9.18 -5.30 12.84
C SER A 239 -7.88 -6.11 12.72
N ILE A 240 -7.47 -6.51 11.51
CA ILE A 240 -6.15 -7.13 11.28
C ILE A 240 -5.04 -6.14 11.61
N HIS A 241 -5.12 -4.89 11.15
CA HIS A 241 -4.11 -3.88 11.46
C HIS A 241 -4.05 -3.55 12.94
N ILE A 242 -5.18 -3.40 13.61
CA ILE A 242 -5.22 -3.20 15.07
C ILE A 242 -4.59 -4.41 15.77
N ALA A 243 -4.83 -5.63 15.30
CA ALA A 243 -4.20 -6.81 15.86
C ALA A 243 -2.67 -6.76 15.70
N LEU A 244 -2.16 -6.43 14.52
CA LEU A 244 -0.72 -6.31 14.26
C LEU A 244 -0.03 -5.18 15.02
N ASN A 245 -0.76 -4.10 15.31
CA ASN A 245 -0.23 -2.95 16.07
C ASN A 245 -0.53 -3.08 17.57
N THR A 246 -1.11 -4.20 18.03
CA THR A 246 -1.23 -4.52 19.45
C THR A 246 0.01 -5.32 19.87
N LYS A 247 0.86 -4.73 20.72
CA LYS A 247 2.18 -5.26 21.12
C LYS A 247 2.19 -6.76 21.43
N VAL A 248 1.27 -7.24 22.27
CA VAL A 248 1.19 -8.65 22.67
C VAL A 248 0.96 -9.59 21.47
N PHE A 249 0.12 -9.19 20.52
CA PHE A 249 -0.16 -9.99 19.33
C PHE A 249 0.99 -9.91 18.32
N GLU A 250 1.58 -8.74 18.17
CA GLU A 250 2.76 -8.54 17.33
C GLU A 250 3.93 -9.40 17.78
N GLU A 251 4.26 -9.38 19.08
CA GLU A 251 5.34 -10.17 19.68
C GLU A 251 5.08 -11.67 19.50
N ARG A 252 3.85 -12.14 19.75
CA ARG A 252 3.48 -13.55 19.54
C ARG A 252 3.63 -13.96 18.08
N LEU A 253 3.18 -13.13 17.14
CA LEU A 253 3.29 -13.44 15.72
C LEU A 253 4.76 -13.41 15.24
N LYS A 254 5.58 -12.51 15.77
CA LYS A 254 7.04 -12.51 15.59
C LYS A 254 7.68 -13.78 16.14
N SER A 255 7.28 -14.25 17.33
CA SER A 255 7.77 -15.51 17.89
C SER A 255 7.40 -16.72 17.03
N ILE A 256 6.14 -16.80 16.56
CA ILE A 256 5.69 -17.87 15.65
C ILE A 256 6.51 -17.82 14.34
N SER A 257 6.68 -16.63 13.77
CA SER A 257 7.51 -16.41 12.58
C SER A 257 8.94 -16.93 12.80
N LEU A 258 9.57 -16.59 13.92
CA LEU A 258 10.92 -17.05 14.26
C LEU A 258 10.98 -18.56 14.45
N MET A 259 10.00 -19.16 15.14
CA MET A 259 9.92 -20.62 15.30
C MET A 259 9.82 -21.35 13.96
N LEU A 260 9.02 -20.83 13.03
CA LEU A 260 8.88 -21.41 11.68
C LEU A 260 10.18 -21.29 10.86
N ILE A 261 11.00 -20.27 11.10
CA ILE A 261 12.33 -20.12 10.47
C ILE A 261 13.30 -21.14 11.09
N LEU A 262 13.38 -21.20 12.42
CA LEU A 262 14.36 -22.02 13.14
C LEU A 262 14.03 -23.52 13.13
N GLN A 263 12.75 -23.89 12.99
CA GLN A 263 12.31 -25.28 13.00
C GLN A 263 11.46 -25.61 11.76
N PRO A 264 12.08 -25.83 10.59
CA PRO A 264 11.37 -26.11 9.35
C PRO A 264 10.46 -27.35 9.40
N LYS A 265 10.75 -28.31 10.30
CA LYS A 265 9.93 -29.53 10.50
C LYS A 265 8.52 -29.22 11.03
N LEU A 266 8.32 -28.10 11.72
CA LEU A 266 6.98 -27.66 12.14
C LEU A 266 6.08 -27.31 10.95
N LYS A 267 6.66 -27.10 9.76
CA LYS A 267 5.92 -26.84 8.53
C LYS A 267 5.30 -28.10 7.93
N GLU A 268 5.73 -29.29 8.37
CA GLU A 268 5.25 -30.57 7.84
C GLU A 268 4.01 -31.06 8.63
N LEU A 269 3.94 -30.77 9.93
CA LEU A 269 2.80 -31.12 10.80
C LEU A 269 1.47 -30.48 10.40
N GLY A 270 1.49 -29.35 9.68
CA GLY A 270 0.28 -28.71 9.15
C GLY A 270 -0.25 -29.33 7.87
N GLN A 271 0.44 -30.30 7.25
CA GLN A 271 -0.04 -30.99 6.04
C GLN A 271 -1.00 -32.14 6.36
N GLU A 272 -0.93 -32.72 7.56
CA GLU A 272 -1.80 -33.85 7.97
C GLU A 272 -3.17 -33.40 8.48
N SER A 273 -3.34 -32.12 8.82
CA SER A 273 -4.62 -31.56 9.25
C SER A 273 -5.41 -30.95 8.09
N LYS A 274 -5.99 -31.81 7.24
CA LYS A 274 -7.20 -31.41 6.49
C LYS A 274 -8.35 -31.31 7.49
N ILE A 275 -8.66 -30.10 7.93
CA ILE A 275 -9.93 -29.73 8.57
C ILE A 275 -10.55 -28.61 7.74
#